data_AF-G0M932-F1
#
_entry.id   AF-G0M932-F1
#
_cell.length_a   1.000
_cell.length_b   1.000
_cell.length_c   1.000
_cell.angle_alpha   90.00
_cell.angle_beta   90.00
_cell.angle_gamma   90.00
#
_symmetry.space_group_name_H-M   'P 1'
#
loop_
_entity.id
_entity.type
_entity.pdbx_description
1 polymer ?
#
loop_
_entity_poly.entity_id
_entity_poly.type
_entity_poly.pdbx_seq_one_letter_code
_entity_poly.pdbx_strand_id
1 'polypeptide(L)'
;MDLESSIYSTSTSSETTLSEIPNPDSLNSEFPEKRCHFSPVIEQRKCRLLNGKCGPNRNGRWFCKKCRLERCLELGMTTTNIQYDRDAFKSSVNFVKSQALARLVGDRIGVPMQFVFSPDNLVDYDKMDSDISCWSSHTFDEMRFFFIPKELYYDDVIWDIIDIQPSDVELTFIMSILCFQLAGTRYGGHIQDEMERLQDILSNELHEYYMKNNQKMYLLRLKQLMKVKERFLRLRNIRLEKYSLGGIFNMFNTSFSNPDFFWVPP
;
A
#
# COMPACT_ATOMS: atom_id res chain seq x y z
N MET A 1 -35.67 -7.26 -61.08
CA MET A 1 -34.52 -6.35 -61.28
C MET A 1 -33.66 -6.46 -60.03
N ASP A 2 -32.68 -7.35 -59.95
CA ASP A 2 -31.93 -8.05 -60.99
C ASP A 2 -31.22 -7.09 -61.97
N LEU A 3 -29.91 -6.93 -61.81
CA LEU A 3 -28.97 -7.59 -62.71
C LEU A 3 -27.60 -7.77 -62.04
N GLU A 4 -27.07 -8.98 -62.05
CA GLU A 4 -25.68 -9.29 -61.70
C GLU A 4 -24.79 -9.31 -62.96
N SER A 5 -23.50 -9.03 -62.80
CA SER A 5 -22.38 -9.83 -63.35
C SER A 5 -21.07 -9.34 -62.69
N SER A 6 -20.19 -10.15 -62.09
CA SER A 6 -19.50 -11.39 -62.54
C SER A 6 -18.41 -11.10 -63.59
N ILE A 7 -17.24 -11.78 -63.66
CA ILE A 7 -16.62 -12.90 -62.91
C ILE A 7 -15.06 -12.70 -63.02
N TYR A 8 -14.05 -13.50 -62.61
CA TYR A 8 -13.82 -14.95 -62.50
C TYR A 8 -12.60 -15.29 -61.60
N SER A 9 -12.80 -16.17 -60.60
CA SER A 9 -11.86 -17.19 -60.07
C SER A 9 -10.45 -16.78 -59.52
N THR A 10 -9.63 -17.65 -58.89
CA THR A 10 -9.77 -19.08 -58.52
C THR A 10 -9.08 -19.37 -57.17
N SER A 11 -9.51 -20.43 -56.47
CA SER A 11 -8.88 -20.98 -55.27
C SER A 11 -7.88 -22.13 -55.56
N THR A 12 -6.85 -22.26 -54.71
CA THR A 12 -6.17 -23.53 -54.40
C THR A 12 -5.94 -23.63 -52.88
N SER A 13 -5.68 -24.84 -52.38
CA SER A 13 -5.93 -25.23 -50.98
C SER A 13 -4.75 -25.91 -50.29
N SER A 14 -4.75 -25.87 -48.94
CA SER A 14 -4.09 -26.83 -48.00
C SER A 14 -2.55 -26.97 -48.09
N GLU A 15 -1.77 -27.13 -47.02
CA GLU A 15 -2.00 -27.88 -45.76
C GLU A 15 -1.38 -27.20 -44.51
N THR A 16 -1.55 -27.83 -43.34
CA THR A 16 -1.07 -27.39 -42.02
C THR A 16 0.35 -27.86 -41.67
N THR A 17 1.14 -26.97 -41.05
CA THR A 17 2.28 -27.35 -40.18
C THR A 17 2.21 -26.59 -38.84
N LEU A 18 2.85 -27.13 -37.80
CA LEU A 18 2.65 -26.76 -36.38
C LEU A 18 3.97 -26.39 -35.68
N SER A 19 4.42 -25.16 -35.85
CA SER A 19 5.54 -24.50 -35.16
C SER A 19 5.56 -23.02 -35.56
N GLU A 20 5.90 -22.02 -34.74
CA GLU A 20 6.30 -21.92 -33.33
C GLU A 20 5.70 -20.62 -32.74
N ILE A 21 5.51 -20.54 -31.42
CA ILE A 21 5.10 -19.28 -30.75
C ILE A 21 6.36 -18.52 -30.29
N PRO A 22 6.57 -17.25 -30.67
CA PRO A 22 7.70 -16.45 -30.20
C PRO A 22 7.68 -16.26 -28.67
N ASN A 23 8.81 -16.54 -28.02
CA ASN A 23 8.93 -16.56 -26.56
C ASN A 23 9.05 -15.13 -25.97
N PRO A 24 8.21 -14.72 -25.00
CA PRO A 24 8.06 -13.32 -24.56
C PRO A 24 9.07 -12.88 -23.47
N ASP A 25 10.36 -13.15 -23.65
CA ASP A 25 11.43 -12.89 -22.66
C ASP A 25 12.31 -11.65 -22.94
N SER A 26 11.82 -10.70 -23.75
CA SER A 26 12.62 -9.57 -24.28
C SER A 26 12.27 -8.17 -23.74
N LEU A 27 11.75 -8.05 -22.52
CA LEU A 27 11.41 -6.75 -21.90
C LEU A 27 11.60 -6.72 -20.37
N ASN A 28 12.82 -7.05 -19.90
CA ASN A 28 13.23 -6.89 -18.49
C ASN A 28 14.19 -5.70 -18.32
N SER A 29 13.66 -4.48 -18.30
CA SER A 29 14.40 -3.26 -17.96
C SER A 29 14.09 -2.81 -16.53
N GLU A 30 15.09 -2.88 -15.66
CA GLU A 30 15.24 -2.09 -14.42
C GLU A 30 14.05 -2.03 -13.44
N PHE A 31 13.71 -3.17 -12.84
CA PHE A 31 13.10 -3.16 -11.50
C PHE A 31 14.19 -3.28 -10.42
N PRO A 32 14.12 -2.51 -9.32
CA PRO A 32 15.15 -2.52 -8.29
C PRO A 32 15.22 -3.88 -7.59
N GLU A 33 16.41 -4.47 -7.52
CA GLU A 33 16.64 -5.81 -6.96
C GLU A 33 16.04 -5.94 -5.55
N LYS A 34 15.11 -6.89 -5.37
CA LYS A 34 14.54 -7.22 -4.06
C LYS A 34 15.68 -7.54 -3.08
N ARG A 35 15.89 -6.65 -2.10
CA ARG A 35 17.13 -6.52 -1.31
C ARG A 35 17.57 -7.82 -0.63
N CYS A 36 18.39 -8.62 -1.32
CA CYS A 36 18.75 -9.97 -0.89
C CYS A 36 19.59 -9.96 0.40
N HIS A 37 19.23 -10.83 1.36
CA HIS A 37 20.06 -11.07 2.55
C HIS A 37 21.44 -11.71 2.25
N PHE A 38 21.69 -12.07 0.99
CA PHE A 38 22.98 -12.51 0.43
C PHE A 38 23.56 -11.53 -0.62
N SER A 39 23.19 -10.24 -0.57
CA SER A 39 23.90 -9.20 -1.33
C SER A 39 25.42 -9.33 -1.13
N PRO A 40 26.24 -9.28 -2.20
CA PRO A 40 27.65 -9.68 -2.19
C PRO A 40 28.58 -8.71 -1.44
N VAL A 41 28.06 -7.66 -0.80
CA VAL A 41 28.82 -6.70 0.00
C VAL A 41 29.26 -7.32 1.34
N ILE A 42 30.19 -8.27 1.26
CA ILE A 42 30.82 -8.97 2.39
C ILE A 42 31.48 -7.95 3.34
N GLU A 43 32.03 -6.87 2.79
CA GLU A 43 32.75 -5.80 3.50
C GLU A 43 31.91 -5.10 4.59
N GLN A 44 30.60 -4.95 4.39
CA GLN A 44 29.72 -4.28 5.35
C GLN A 44 29.43 -5.11 6.62
N ARG A 45 29.73 -6.42 6.62
CA ARG A 45 29.36 -7.32 7.74
C ARG A 45 30.49 -7.44 8.75
N LYS A 46 30.50 -6.57 9.77
CA LYS A 46 31.42 -6.69 10.92
C LYS A 46 31.16 -7.96 11.74
N CYS A 47 32.23 -8.53 12.33
CA CYS A 47 32.12 -9.71 13.19
C CYS A 47 31.50 -9.33 14.55
N ARG A 48 30.55 -10.13 15.06
CA ARG A 48 29.79 -9.81 16.28
C ARG A 48 30.63 -9.73 17.57
N LEU A 49 31.78 -10.40 17.60
CA LEU A 49 32.76 -10.31 18.69
C LEU A 49 34.07 -9.64 18.25
N LEU A 50 34.11 -9.03 17.07
CA LEU A 50 35.27 -8.42 16.41
C LEU A 50 36.51 -9.32 16.19
N ASN A 51 36.53 -10.53 16.78
CA ASN A 51 37.67 -11.46 16.82
C ASN A 51 37.88 -12.32 15.55
N GLY A 52 36.99 -12.24 14.55
CA GLY A 52 36.98 -13.07 13.34
C GLY A 52 36.74 -14.57 13.53
N LYS A 53 37.04 -15.13 14.70
CA LYS A 53 37.09 -16.59 15.00
C LYS A 53 35.86 -17.08 15.78
N CYS A 54 34.67 -16.61 15.42
CA CYS A 54 33.42 -17.08 16.03
C CYS A 54 33.06 -18.49 15.53
N GLY A 55 32.70 -19.42 16.43
CA GLY A 55 32.22 -20.76 16.08
C GLY A 55 30.70 -20.96 16.26
N PRO A 56 30.18 -22.15 15.94
CA PRO A 56 28.85 -22.57 16.37
C PRO A 56 28.81 -22.85 17.89
N ASN A 57 27.64 -22.68 18.51
CA ASN A 57 27.38 -23.21 19.85
C ASN A 57 27.18 -24.75 19.79
N ARG A 58 27.14 -25.44 20.94
CA ARG A 58 26.98 -26.90 21.08
C ARG A 58 25.86 -27.50 20.21
N ASN A 59 24.77 -26.77 20.00
CA ASN A 59 23.63 -27.16 19.16
C ASN A 59 23.82 -26.82 17.66
N GLY A 60 25.06 -26.72 17.17
CA GLY A 60 25.40 -26.35 15.78
C GLY A 60 25.06 -24.90 15.36
N ARG A 61 24.37 -24.13 16.21
CA ARG A 61 23.84 -22.80 15.87
C ARG A 61 24.92 -21.71 15.95
N TRP A 62 25.22 -21.08 14.82
CA TRP A 62 26.12 -19.92 14.71
C TRP A 62 25.46 -18.64 15.22
N PHE A 63 26.18 -17.88 16.07
CA PHE A 63 25.70 -16.61 16.64
C PHE A 63 26.18 -15.35 15.89
N CYS A 64 27.20 -15.50 15.02
CA CYS A 64 27.77 -14.44 14.18
C CYS A 64 27.44 -14.71 12.70
N LYS A 65 26.77 -13.76 12.02
CA LYS A 65 26.40 -13.90 10.60
C LYS A 65 27.62 -13.80 9.66
N LYS A 66 28.66 -13.05 10.00
CA LYS A 66 29.88 -12.91 9.19
C LYS A 66 30.65 -14.24 9.12
N CYS A 67 31.11 -14.73 10.28
CA CYS A 67 31.93 -15.95 10.37
C CYS A 67 31.18 -17.20 9.88
N ARG A 68 29.84 -17.24 9.99
CA ARG A 68 29.04 -18.29 9.35
C ARG A 68 29.14 -18.23 7.82
N LEU A 69 29.00 -17.04 7.23
CA LEU A 69 29.08 -16.85 5.78
C LEU A 69 30.50 -17.13 5.26
N GLU A 70 31.52 -16.64 5.96
CA GLU A 70 32.93 -16.94 5.67
C GLU A 70 33.17 -18.45 5.67
N ARG A 71 32.72 -19.16 6.72
CA ARG A 71 32.82 -20.63 6.79
C ARG A 71 31.98 -21.36 5.74
N CYS A 72 30.87 -20.81 5.29
CA CYS A 72 30.09 -21.37 4.17
C CYS A 72 30.85 -21.26 2.84
N LEU A 73 31.53 -20.14 2.59
CA LEU A 73 32.36 -19.92 1.40
C LEU A 73 33.63 -20.81 1.43
N GLU A 74 34.29 -20.92 2.58
CA GLU A 74 35.41 -21.87 2.80
C GLU A 74 35.03 -23.33 2.52
N LEU A 75 33.77 -23.70 2.73
CA LEU A 75 33.23 -25.03 2.46
C LEU A 75 32.65 -25.18 1.04
N GLY A 76 32.96 -24.25 0.12
CA GLY A 76 32.64 -24.36 -1.29
C GLY A 76 31.22 -23.98 -1.70
N MET A 77 30.44 -23.30 -0.85
CA MET A 77 29.10 -22.82 -1.22
C MET A 77 29.21 -21.61 -2.16
N THR A 78 28.71 -21.72 -3.40
CA THR A 78 28.63 -20.59 -4.34
C THR A 78 27.26 -19.92 -4.30
N THR A 79 27.22 -18.62 -4.64
CA THR A 79 25.96 -17.86 -4.79
C THR A 79 25.24 -18.12 -6.12
N THR A 80 25.95 -18.67 -7.11
CA THR A 80 25.45 -18.92 -8.48
C THR A 80 24.21 -19.81 -8.54
N ASN A 81 24.07 -20.72 -7.56
CA ASN A 81 23.04 -21.77 -7.58
C ASN A 81 21.89 -21.47 -6.60
N ILE A 82 21.79 -20.24 -6.10
CA ILE A 82 20.69 -19.80 -5.22
C ILE A 82 19.42 -19.65 -6.05
N GLN A 83 18.42 -20.50 -5.78
CA GLN A 83 17.09 -20.40 -6.40
C GLN A 83 16.28 -19.28 -5.72
N TYR A 84 16.21 -18.12 -6.37
CA TYR A 84 15.37 -16.99 -5.95
C TYR A 84 13.87 -17.32 -6.04
N ASP A 85 13.06 -16.55 -5.30
CA ASP A 85 11.59 -16.69 -5.23
C ASP A 85 11.06 -18.12 -4.92
N ARG A 86 11.89 -19.03 -4.38
CA ARG A 86 11.44 -20.33 -3.82
C ARG A 86 10.37 -20.18 -2.73
N ASP A 87 10.49 -19.13 -1.94
CA ASP A 87 9.56 -18.75 -0.88
C ASP A 87 8.46 -17.79 -1.37
N ALA A 88 8.36 -17.54 -2.68
CA ALA A 88 7.15 -16.98 -3.30
C ALA A 88 6.07 -18.07 -3.36
N PHE A 89 5.61 -18.50 -2.18
CA PHE A 89 4.59 -19.53 -2.03
C PHE A 89 3.41 -19.25 -2.97
N LYS A 90 2.84 -20.29 -3.59
CA LYS A 90 1.55 -20.16 -4.30
C LYS A 90 0.43 -19.65 -3.36
N SER A 91 0.62 -19.77 -2.05
CA SER A 91 -0.25 -19.15 -1.05
C SER A 91 -0.18 -17.62 -1.01
N SER A 92 0.85 -16.93 -1.54
CA SER A 92 0.84 -15.45 -1.60
C SER A 92 -0.09 -14.96 -2.71
N VAL A 93 0.04 -15.51 -3.92
CA VAL A 93 -0.86 -15.23 -5.05
C VAL A 93 -2.28 -15.70 -4.71
N ASN A 94 -2.44 -16.87 -4.10
CA ASN A 94 -3.75 -17.34 -3.66
C ASN A 94 -4.29 -16.58 -2.45
N PHE A 95 -3.47 -16.05 -1.53
CA PHE A 95 -3.93 -15.19 -0.44
C PHE A 95 -4.35 -13.82 -0.95
N VAL A 96 -3.61 -13.21 -1.89
CA VAL A 96 -4.01 -11.95 -2.54
C VAL A 96 -5.28 -12.17 -3.37
N LYS A 97 -5.38 -13.26 -4.15
CA LYS A 97 -6.63 -13.62 -4.84
C LYS A 97 -7.78 -13.90 -3.87
N SER A 98 -7.57 -14.65 -2.80
CA SER A 98 -8.60 -14.93 -1.79
C SER A 98 -8.93 -13.72 -0.91
N GLN A 99 -8.04 -12.74 -0.77
CA GLN A 99 -8.31 -11.47 -0.07
C GLN A 99 -9.07 -10.49 -0.97
N ALA A 100 -8.72 -10.42 -2.25
CA ALA A 100 -9.52 -9.70 -3.25
C ALA A 100 -10.91 -10.35 -3.43
N LEU A 101 -10.96 -11.68 -3.48
CA LEU A 101 -12.21 -12.43 -3.59
C LEU A 101 -13.01 -12.41 -2.28
N ALA A 102 -12.38 -12.38 -1.09
CA ALA A 102 -13.08 -12.17 0.18
C ALA A 102 -13.62 -10.74 0.33
N ARG A 103 -12.99 -9.72 -0.29
CA ARG A 103 -13.59 -8.39 -0.45
C ARG A 103 -14.82 -8.48 -1.36
N LEU A 104 -14.67 -9.00 -2.58
CA LEU A 104 -15.75 -9.19 -3.55
C LEU A 104 -16.87 -10.15 -3.11
N VAL A 105 -16.64 -11.01 -2.10
CA VAL A 105 -17.64 -11.89 -1.48
C VAL A 105 -18.22 -11.26 -0.21
N GLY A 106 -17.45 -10.45 0.53
CA GLY A 106 -17.97 -9.57 1.57
C GLY A 106 -19.03 -8.62 1.03
N ASP A 107 -18.83 -8.11 -0.18
CA ASP A 107 -19.80 -7.28 -0.93
C ASP A 107 -20.91 -8.11 -1.63
N ARG A 108 -21.04 -9.42 -1.32
CA ARG A 108 -22.09 -10.32 -1.87
C ARG A 108 -22.89 -11.11 -0.83
N ILE A 109 -22.49 -11.08 0.45
CA ILE A 109 -23.39 -11.47 1.53
C ILE A 109 -24.19 -10.21 1.87
N GLY A 110 -25.51 -10.27 1.72
CA GLY A 110 -26.43 -9.12 1.83
C GLY A 110 -26.62 -8.59 3.26
N VAL A 111 -25.52 -8.30 3.95
CA VAL A 111 -25.51 -7.37 5.08
C VAL A 111 -25.60 -5.97 4.47
N PRO A 112 -26.71 -5.23 4.65
CA PRO A 112 -26.81 -3.87 4.12
C PRO A 112 -25.67 -3.02 4.67
N MET A 113 -25.10 -2.14 3.85
CA MET A 113 -24.04 -1.23 4.27
C MET A 113 -24.60 -0.21 5.25
N GLN A 114 -24.59 -0.56 6.54
CA GLN A 114 -25.14 0.22 7.64
C GLN A 114 -24.02 0.84 8.49
N PHE A 115 -24.17 2.11 8.88
CA PHE A 115 -23.17 2.84 9.65
C PHE A 115 -23.80 3.75 10.71
N VAL A 116 -23.28 3.65 11.93
CA VAL A 116 -23.72 4.43 13.10
C VAL A 116 -22.82 5.66 13.21
N PHE A 117 -23.34 6.85 12.91
CA PHE A 117 -22.57 8.11 13.03
C PHE A 117 -22.93 8.92 14.30
N SER A 118 -23.99 8.51 15.00
CA SER A 118 -24.48 9.04 16.28
C SER A 118 -25.18 7.88 16.99
N PRO A 119 -25.24 7.81 18.34
CA PRO A 119 -25.78 6.65 19.07
C PRO A 119 -27.14 6.15 18.57
N ASP A 120 -28.02 7.05 18.13
CA ASP A 120 -29.38 6.75 17.66
C ASP A 120 -29.55 6.84 16.13
N ASN A 121 -28.51 7.23 15.35
CA ASN A 121 -28.62 7.44 13.90
C ASN A 121 -27.82 6.40 13.10
N LEU A 122 -28.56 5.61 12.31
CA LEU A 122 -28.03 4.61 11.38
C LEU A 122 -28.28 5.06 9.93
N VAL A 123 -27.22 5.11 9.12
CA VAL A 123 -27.35 5.31 7.66
C VAL A 123 -27.26 3.96 6.96
N ASP A 124 -28.28 3.63 6.15
CA ASP A 124 -28.32 2.47 5.26
C ASP A 124 -27.93 2.94 3.84
N TYR A 125 -26.67 2.73 3.46
CA TYR A 125 -26.12 3.25 2.20
C TYR A 125 -26.68 2.58 0.96
N ASP A 126 -27.27 1.39 1.08
CA ASP A 126 -27.96 0.74 -0.04
C ASP A 126 -29.31 1.41 -0.33
N LYS A 127 -29.79 2.27 0.59
CA LYS A 127 -30.98 3.12 0.45
C LYS A 127 -30.70 4.61 0.68
N MET A 128 -29.43 5.01 0.72
CA MET A 128 -29.08 6.43 0.86
C MET A 128 -29.40 7.13 -0.45
N ASP A 129 -30.31 8.09 -0.37
CA ASP A 129 -30.54 9.16 -1.34
C ASP A 129 -30.12 10.48 -0.67
N SER A 130 -29.71 11.47 -1.45
CA SER A 130 -29.24 12.76 -0.94
C SER A 130 -29.35 13.83 -2.01
N ASP A 131 -30.01 14.93 -1.66
CA ASP A 131 -30.05 16.11 -2.52
C ASP A 131 -28.65 16.73 -2.64
N ILE A 132 -28.04 16.53 -3.82
CA ILE A 132 -26.75 17.12 -4.18
C ILE A 132 -26.88 18.29 -5.17
N SER A 133 -28.10 18.77 -5.45
CA SER A 133 -28.36 19.83 -6.43
C SER A 133 -27.66 21.16 -6.11
N CYS A 134 -27.35 21.42 -4.83
CA CYS A 134 -26.61 22.62 -4.42
C CYS A 134 -25.10 22.56 -4.71
N TRP A 135 -24.56 21.44 -5.20
CA TRP A 135 -23.13 21.25 -5.47
C TRP A 135 -22.79 20.30 -6.64
N SER A 136 -23.77 19.70 -7.31
CA SER A 136 -23.61 18.96 -8.57
C SER A 136 -24.84 19.12 -9.46
N SER A 137 -24.66 19.01 -10.77
CA SER A 137 -25.74 18.87 -11.77
C SER A 137 -26.13 17.41 -12.01
N HIS A 138 -25.38 16.46 -11.48
CA HIS A 138 -25.61 15.01 -11.62
C HIS A 138 -26.54 14.45 -10.54
N THR A 139 -27.11 13.29 -10.81
CA THR A 139 -27.88 12.50 -9.84
C THR A 139 -26.96 11.86 -8.79
N PHE A 140 -27.53 11.51 -7.62
CA PHE A 140 -26.78 10.83 -6.57
C PHE A 140 -26.21 9.48 -7.02
N ASP A 141 -26.91 8.74 -7.88
CA ASP A 141 -26.44 7.46 -8.43
C ASP A 141 -25.23 7.59 -9.36
N GLU A 142 -25.18 8.62 -10.22
CA GLU A 142 -23.99 8.95 -11.02
C GLU A 142 -22.79 9.29 -10.11
N MET A 143 -23.06 10.00 -9.00
CA MET A 143 -22.03 10.45 -8.06
C MET A 143 -21.65 9.41 -6.99
N ARG A 144 -22.35 8.26 -6.93
CA ARG A 144 -22.17 7.19 -5.93
C ARG A 144 -20.73 6.68 -5.82
N PHE A 145 -19.95 6.75 -6.90
CA PHE A 145 -18.53 6.40 -6.94
C PHE A 145 -17.65 7.25 -5.98
N PHE A 146 -18.01 8.52 -5.75
CA PHE A 146 -17.29 9.45 -4.88
C PHE A 146 -17.68 9.31 -3.39
N PHE A 147 -18.82 8.67 -3.11
CA PHE A 147 -19.41 8.57 -1.77
C PHE A 147 -19.36 7.15 -1.19
N ILE A 148 -18.32 6.38 -1.53
CA ILE A 148 -18.09 5.05 -0.93
C ILE A 148 -17.87 5.20 0.59
N PRO A 149 -18.75 4.65 1.45
CA PRO A 149 -18.80 5.04 2.86
C PRO A 149 -17.55 4.68 3.67
N LYS A 150 -17.02 3.47 3.46
CA LYS A 150 -15.80 2.97 4.13
C LYS A 150 -14.59 3.87 3.86
N GLU A 151 -14.56 4.53 2.69
CA GLU A 151 -13.54 5.53 2.34
C GLU A 151 -13.88 6.92 2.91
N LEU A 152 -15.15 7.33 2.85
CA LEU A 152 -15.64 8.65 3.29
C LEU A 152 -15.43 8.89 4.79
N TYR A 153 -15.72 7.89 5.62
CA TYR A 153 -15.60 7.98 7.07
C TYR A 153 -14.27 7.43 7.61
N TYR A 154 -13.33 7.05 6.75
CA TYR A 154 -12.07 6.41 7.14
C TYR A 154 -12.27 5.22 8.11
N ASP A 155 -13.29 4.39 7.86
CA ASP A 155 -13.81 3.36 8.77
C ASP A 155 -12.69 2.40 9.21
N ASP A 156 -11.92 1.91 8.24
CA ASP A 156 -10.66 1.16 8.39
C ASP A 156 -9.67 1.78 9.41
N VAL A 157 -9.62 3.11 9.55
CA VAL A 157 -8.73 3.85 10.47
C VAL A 157 -9.37 4.02 11.85
N ILE A 158 -10.67 4.28 11.90
CA ILE A 158 -11.42 4.39 13.16
C ILE A 158 -11.32 3.08 13.95
N TRP A 159 -11.52 1.94 13.30
CA TRP A 159 -11.35 0.62 13.94
C TRP A 159 -9.91 0.39 14.43
N ASP A 160 -8.90 0.74 13.63
CA ASP A 160 -7.50 0.66 14.06
C ASP A 160 -7.21 1.54 15.29
N ILE A 161 -7.81 2.73 15.40
CA ILE A 161 -7.66 3.62 16.57
C ILE A 161 -8.39 3.05 17.81
N ILE A 162 -9.60 2.51 17.64
CA ILE A 162 -10.38 1.86 18.71
C ILE A 162 -9.63 0.64 19.28
N ASP A 163 -9.01 -0.18 18.42
CA ASP A 163 -8.22 -1.35 18.82
C ASP A 163 -6.92 -0.96 19.55
N ILE A 164 -6.27 0.14 19.15
CA ILE A 164 -4.98 0.57 19.70
C ILE A 164 -5.13 1.33 21.02
N GLN A 165 -6.24 2.08 21.16
CA GLN A 165 -6.50 3.00 22.27
C GLN A 165 -5.28 3.91 22.55
N PRO A 166 -4.91 4.80 21.60
CA PRO A 166 -3.82 5.75 21.80
C PRO A 166 -4.14 6.68 22.98
N SER A 167 -3.15 6.94 23.82
CA SER A 167 -3.21 8.02 24.82
C SER A 167 -3.12 9.38 24.12
N ASP A 168 -3.52 10.46 24.81
CA ASP A 168 -3.53 11.82 24.26
C ASP A 168 -2.18 12.22 23.64
N VAL A 169 -1.06 11.81 24.27
CA VAL A 169 0.30 12.04 23.78
C VAL A 169 0.55 11.32 22.44
N GLU A 170 0.10 10.07 22.31
CA GLU A 170 0.28 9.25 21.11
C GLU A 170 -0.66 9.70 19.97
N LEU A 171 -1.86 10.19 20.32
CA LEU A 171 -2.81 10.79 19.38
C LEU A 171 -2.28 12.14 18.86
N THR A 172 -1.81 13.03 19.74
CA THR A 172 -1.14 14.28 19.35
C THR A 172 0.07 14.01 18.46
N PHE A 173 0.89 13.01 18.79
CA PHE A 173 2.02 12.59 17.96
C PHE A 173 1.60 12.12 16.54
N ILE A 174 0.57 11.27 16.42
CA ILE A 174 0.02 10.88 15.11
C ILE A 174 -0.44 12.10 14.31
N MET A 175 -1.21 12.99 14.95
CA MET A 175 -1.76 14.19 14.30
C MET A 175 -0.65 15.13 13.82
N SER A 176 0.35 15.41 14.65
CA SER A 176 1.49 16.27 14.29
C SER A 176 2.31 15.68 13.14
N ILE A 177 2.62 14.37 13.16
CA ILE A 177 3.36 13.73 12.06
C ILE A 177 2.51 13.70 10.78
N LEU A 178 1.19 13.50 10.85
CA LEU A 178 0.31 13.62 9.68
C LEU A 178 0.35 15.04 9.10
N CYS A 179 0.22 16.07 9.93
CA CYS A 179 0.31 17.47 9.50
C CYS A 179 1.66 17.81 8.85
N PHE A 180 2.78 17.42 9.47
CA PHE A 180 4.12 17.68 8.93
C PHE A 180 4.40 16.89 7.65
N GLN A 181 4.01 15.62 7.57
CA GLN A 181 4.17 14.84 6.35
C GLN A 181 3.36 15.44 5.19
N LEU A 182 2.11 15.85 5.44
CA LEU A 182 1.26 16.49 4.41
C LEU A 182 1.84 17.85 3.97
N ALA A 183 2.22 18.72 4.91
CA ALA A 183 2.84 20.01 4.61
C ALA A 183 4.15 19.86 3.84
N GLY A 184 5.03 18.94 4.26
CA GLY A 184 6.31 18.66 3.60
C GLY A 184 6.10 18.21 2.16
N THR A 185 5.22 17.22 1.93
CA THR A 185 4.91 16.75 0.57
C THR A 185 4.19 17.79 -0.30
N ARG A 186 3.48 18.76 0.28
CA ARG A 186 2.77 19.81 -0.46
C ARG A 186 3.70 20.91 -0.96
N TYR A 187 4.65 21.34 -0.13
CA TYR A 187 5.49 22.52 -0.41
C TYR A 187 6.88 22.15 -0.92
N GLY A 188 7.41 20.97 -0.56
CA GLY A 188 8.72 20.49 -1.00
C GLY A 188 9.92 21.30 -0.51
N GLY A 189 11.11 20.93 -0.99
CA GLY A 189 12.38 21.63 -0.73
C GLY A 189 12.65 21.85 0.76
N HIS A 190 13.13 23.05 1.11
CA HIS A 190 13.45 23.43 2.50
C HIS A 190 12.25 23.26 3.46
N ILE A 191 11.00 23.36 3.00
CA ILE A 191 9.84 23.12 3.86
C ILE A 191 9.70 21.61 4.14
N GLN A 192 9.95 20.74 3.16
CA GLN A 192 10.03 19.30 3.40
C GLN A 192 11.17 18.95 4.36
N ASP A 193 12.37 19.50 4.15
CA ASP A 193 13.54 19.24 5.00
C ASP A 193 13.25 19.59 6.48
N GLU A 194 12.61 20.74 6.72
CA GLU A 194 12.20 21.17 8.06
C GLU A 194 11.04 20.34 8.63
N MET A 195 10.07 19.92 7.82
CA MET A 195 8.99 19.04 8.27
C MET A 195 9.49 17.62 8.61
N GLU A 196 10.52 17.11 7.91
CA GLU A 196 11.19 15.86 8.25
C GLU A 196 12.01 16.01 9.55
N ARG A 197 12.76 17.11 9.70
CA ARG A 197 13.48 17.45 10.94
C ARG A 197 12.55 17.51 12.17
N LEU A 198 11.34 18.05 12.03
CA LEU A 198 10.34 18.10 13.10
C LEU A 198 9.72 16.72 13.41
N GLN A 199 9.53 15.86 12.40
CA GLN A 199 9.07 14.48 12.61
C GLN A 199 10.11 13.64 13.39
N ASP A 200 11.41 13.84 13.12
CA ASP A 200 12.49 13.20 13.87
C ASP A 200 12.55 13.69 15.33
N ILE A 201 12.38 14.99 15.58
CA ILE A 201 12.33 15.54 16.95
C ILE A 201 11.18 14.91 17.73
N LEU A 202 9.95 14.94 17.20
CA LEU A 202 8.79 14.30 17.84
C LEU A 202 8.97 12.79 18.07
N SER A 203 9.67 12.10 17.16
CA SER A 203 9.95 10.67 17.30
C SER A 203 10.92 10.37 18.45
N ASN A 204 11.88 11.27 18.69
CA ASN A 204 12.78 11.19 19.83
C ASN A 204 12.07 11.56 21.15
N GLU A 205 11.27 12.63 21.18
CA GLU A 205 10.48 13.01 22.37
C GLU A 205 9.51 11.90 22.80
N LEU A 206 8.82 11.26 21.85
CA LEU A 206 7.97 10.11 22.13
C LEU A 206 8.77 8.90 22.64
N HIS A 207 9.98 8.67 22.10
CA HIS A 207 10.87 7.63 22.62
C HIS A 207 11.27 7.90 24.08
N GLU A 208 11.68 9.13 24.42
CA GLU A 208 12.00 9.52 25.80
C GLU A 208 10.80 9.40 26.73
N TYR A 209 9.60 9.77 26.29
CA TYR A 209 8.35 9.56 27.01
C TYR A 209 8.11 8.08 27.34
N TYR A 210 8.27 7.18 26.37
CA TYR A 210 8.16 5.73 26.61
C TYR A 210 9.23 5.20 27.56
N MET A 211 10.48 5.70 27.49
CA MET A 211 11.56 5.31 28.41
C MET A 211 11.28 5.77 29.84
N LYS A 212 10.91 7.04 30.02
CA LYS A 212 10.57 7.64 31.31
C LYS A 212 9.40 6.94 32.00
N ASN A 213 8.39 6.53 31.22
CA ASN A 213 7.22 5.81 31.71
C ASN A 213 7.40 4.27 31.75
N ASN A 214 8.63 3.77 31.52
CA ASN A 214 8.99 2.34 31.57
C ASN A 214 8.07 1.44 30.71
N GLN A 215 7.69 1.91 29.53
CA GLN A 215 6.69 1.28 28.67
C GLN A 215 7.25 0.03 27.97
N LYS A 216 6.91 -1.14 28.53
CA LYS A 216 7.36 -2.45 28.03
C LYS A 216 6.83 -2.69 26.62
N MET A 217 7.71 -3.13 25.71
CA MET A 217 7.39 -3.41 24.30
C MET A 217 6.84 -2.22 23.49
N TYR A 218 7.16 -0.97 23.86
CA TYR A 218 6.74 0.24 23.12
C TYR A 218 7.02 0.19 21.60
N LEU A 219 8.04 -0.55 21.15
CA LEU A 219 8.34 -0.78 19.73
C LEU A 219 7.16 -1.42 18.95
N LEU A 220 6.39 -2.30 19.58
CA LEU A 220 5.18 -2.88 18.99
C LEU A 220 4.09 -1.81 18.88
N ARG A 221 3.91 -1.01 19.93
CA ARG A 221 2.91 0.07 19.98
C ARG A 221 3.22 1.16 18.96
N LEU A 222 4.48 1.60 18.84
CA LEU A 222 4.94 2.52 17.79
C LEU A 222 4.67 1.96 16.38
N LYS A 223 4.88 0.66 16.14
CA LYS A 223 4.51 0.03 14.87
C LYS A 223 3.01 0.06 14.61
N GLN A 224 2.18 -0.10 15.66
CA GLN A 224 0.72 0.04 15.54
C GLN A 224 0.34 1.49 15.21
N LEU A 225 0.92 2.49 15.87
CA LEU A 225 0.69 3.91 15.56
C LEU A 225 1.09 4.27 14.11
N MET A 226 2.22 3.74 13.62
CA MET A 226 2.64 3.94 12.22
C MET A 226 1.69 3.27 11.21
N LYS A 227 1.13 2.10 11.52
CA LYS A 227 0.08 1.44 10.70
C LYS A 227 -1.16 2.34 10.54
N VAL A 228 -1.58 3.06 11.60
CA VAL A 228 -2.68 4.05 11.53
C VAL A 228 -2.32 5.15 10.53
N LYS A 229 -1.12 5.74 10.66
CA LYS A 229 -0.63 6.80 9.75
C LYS A 229 -0.64 6.35 8.29
N GLU A 230 -0.02 5.21 8.00
CA GLU A 230 0.06 4.63 6.65
C GLU A 230 -1.34 4.36 6.06
N ARG A 231 -2.26 3.81 6.87
CA ARG A 231 -3.63 3.49 6.44
C ARG A 231 -4.45 4.75 6.14
N PHE A 232 -4.34 5.78 6.98
CA PHE A 232 -5.01 7.07 6.75
C PHE A 232 -4.52 7.74 5.47
N LEU A 233 -3.19 7.86 5.28
CA LEU A 233 -2.60 8.47 4.08
C LEU A 233 -2.99 7.71 2.81
N ARG A 234 -3.03 6.36 2.85
CA ARG A 234 -3.50 5.54 1.72
C ARG A 234 -4.95 5.87 1.33
N LEU A 235 -5.86 5.93 2.30
CA LEU A 235 -7.27 6.24 2.03
C LEU A 235 -7.47 7.67 1.54
N ARG A 236 -6.75 8.65 2.13
CA ARG A 236 -6.75 10.04 1.66
C ARG A 236 -6.30 10.13 0.20
N ASN A 237 -5.23 9.43 -0.19
CA ASN A 237 -4.71 9.53 -1.55
C ASN A 237 -5.68 8.92 -2.58
N ILE A 238 -6.28 7.76 -2.29
CA ILE A 238 -7.35 7.17 -3.13
C ILE A 238 -8.52 8.13 -3.31
N ARG A 239 -8.94 8.82 -2.23
CA ARG A 239 -10.01 9.84 -2.27
C ARG A 239 -9.63 11.05 -3.13
N LEU A 240 -8.38 11.51 -3.06
CA LEU A 240 -7.90 12.63 -3.89
C LEU A 240 -7.74 12.26 -5.36
N GLU A 241 -7.33 11.03 -5.67
CA GLU A 241 -7.32 10.49 -7.05
C GLU A 241 -8.74 10.50 -7.64
N LYS A 242 -9.76 10.12 -6.85
CA LYS A 242 -11.16 10.26 -7.26
C LYS A 242 -11.58 11.72 -7.46
N TYR A 243 -11.25 12.64 -6.55
CA TYR A 243 -11.63 14.05 -6.69
C TYR A 243 -10.93 14.76 -7.86
N SER A 244 -9.69 14.37 -8.19
CA SER A 244 -9.01 14.78 -9.42
C SER A 244 -9.81 14.35 -10.66
N LEU A 245 -10.26 13.09 -10.72
CA LEU A 245 -11.10 12.57 -11.79
C LEU A 245 -12.46 13.31 -11.89
N GLY A 246 -13.09 13.58 -10.74
CA GLY A 246 -14.35 14.34 -10.68
C GLY A 246 -14.21 15.80 -11.16
N GLY A 247 -13.04 16.41 -11.03
CA GLY A 247 -12.75 17.72 -11.61
C GLY A 247 -12.60 17.70 -13.13
N ILE A 248 -11.86 16.71 -13.66
CA ILE A 248 -11.68 16.53 -15.11
C ILE A 248 -13.03 16.37 -15.86
N PHE A 249 -14.03 15.80 -15.19
CA PHE A 249 -15.40 15.67 -15.73
C PHE A 249 -16.38 16.75 -15.22
N ASN A 250 -15.91 17.79 -14.53
CA ASN A 250 -16.70 18.89 -13.96
C ASN A 250 -17.94 18.40 -13.17
N MET A 251 -17.77 17.37 -12.35
CA MET A 251 -18.87 16.70 -11.65
C MET A 251 -19.33 17.44 -10.37
N PHE A 252 -18.63 18.53 -10.00
CA PHE A 252 -18.92 19.36 -8.84
C PHE A 252 -19.03 20.83 -9.26
N ASN A 253 -20.16 21.48 -8.95
CA ASN A 253 -20.47 22.87 -9.33
C ASN A 253 -19.82 23.92 -8.40
N THR A 254 -19.11 23.50 -7.36
CA THR A 254 -18.58 24.37 -6.30
C THR A 254 -17.08 24.17 -6.11
N SER A 255 -16.31 25.26 -6.15
CA SER A 255 -14.90 25.26 -5.76
C SER A 255 -14.76 25.09 -4.25
N PHE A 256 -14.32 23.91 -3.82
CA PHE A 256 -14.16 23.61 -2.39
C PHE A 256 -13.00 24.39 -1.76
N SER A 257 -13.16 24.74 -0.48
CA SER A 257 -12.32 25.71 0.22
C SER A 257 -10.99 25.19 0.76
N ASN A 258 -10.70 23.88 0.71
CA ASN A 258 -9.42 23.32 1.15
C ASN A 258 -8.85 22.32 0.12
N PRO A 259 -7.75 22.66 -0.59
CA PRO A 259 -7.19 21.77 -1.61
C PRO A 259 -6.63 20.45 -1.06
N ASP A 260 -6.16 20.40 0.20
CA ASP A 260 -5.52 19.18 0.73
C ASP A 260 -6.51 18.07 1.10
N PHE A 261 -7.81 18.35 1.00
CA PHE A 261 -8.91 17.42 1.25
C PHE A 261 -9.93 17.39 0.09
N PHE A 262 -10.02 18.47 -0.70
CA PHE A 262 -11.05 18.68 -1.71
C PHE A 262 -10.55 19.49 -2.93
N TRP A 263 -9.28 19.44 -3.32
CA TRP A 263 -8.89 20.10 -4.58
C TRP A 263 -9.55 19.42 -5.77
N VAL A 264 -10.14 20.25 -6.62
CA VAL A 264 -10.79 19.89 -7.87
C VAL A 264 -10.23 20.88 -8.90
N PRO A 265 -9.47 20.42 -9.92
CA PRO A 265 -9.01 21.31 -10.99
C PRO A 265 -10.21 21.87 -11.79
N PRO A 266 -10.14 23.13 -12.26
CA PRO A 266 -11.11 23.70 -13.20
C PRO A 266 -10.84 23.29 -14.67
#